data_AF-A0A7Y5F618-F1
#
_entry.id   AF-A0A7Y5F618-F1
#
_cell.length_a   1.000
_cell.length_b   1.000
_cell.length_c   1.000
_cell.angle_alpha   90.00
_cell.angle_beta   90.00
_cell.angle_gamma   90.00
#
_symmetry.space_group_name_H-M   'P 1'
#
loop_
_entity.id
_entity.type
_entity.pdbx_description
1 polymer ?
#
loop_
_entity_poly.entity_id
_entity_poly.type
_entity_poly.pdbx_seq_one_letter_code
_entity_poly.pdbx_strand_id
1 'polypeptide(L)'
;MFVHFLKYVFFIFVLLFALTKNTLYAQQKNKVNPNGYNTFYYSNGNISSEGNMKNGKPEGYWKTYFESGTIKTEGNRENFLLEGTWIFYRENKTIEKEINYKKNKKEEWSFYYNDSTKLIKKEFYKNDLKDSVTILYYENQKDNRIYKTIPFIKGIEEGSGFEYSLDQKIITIIRYKKGAILSEEKINRYDKNGLKQDVWKEFYENGNLKTEARYIDDKLSGYYKEYTKDGKLLKAVLYIDGEIHEDERLQTLDLRQEFYENGLPKVIGTYNVRGEKHGKFKYFNENGQLEEQIIYNNNVIVAKGKIDEEERKQGYWEEFYPNGAIKSKGKYIDGEKIENWEFFFLSGKKEQEGTYVKGGKQNGTWTWYYETGEILRKEEFRKGLEDGIFIEHFPDGKVITQGEFLEGKKEGFWFYELNDHREEGNYKNGLKDGSWKYFNVLTNKLVFEGTFFEGQENSKFKFYYPSGKLYEEGTYALGKREGIWKRYNEMGEVIITFDYNNNNEIKIDGSTLKFPNHAPE
;
A
#
# COMPACT_ATOMS: atom_id res chain seq x y z
N MET A 1 -33.68 11.82 47.11
CA MET A 1 -33.51 10.44 47.63
C MET A 1 -32.28 9.86 46.93
N PHE A 2 -31.24 9.58 47.72
CA PHE A 2 -30.04 8.73 47.49
C PHE A 2 -30.04 7.80 46.24
N VAL A 3 -28.94 7.40 45.58
CA VAL A 3 -27.57 7.05 46.03
C VAL A 3 -26.63 6.79 44.80
N HIS A 4 -25.35 7.22 44.89
CA HIS A 4 -24.07 6.59 44.42
C HIS A 4 -23.71 6.21 42.94
N PHE A 5 -22.45 6.00 42.48
CA PHE A 5 -21.08 5.83 43.05
C PHE A 5 -19.96 6.03 41.94
N LEU A 6 -18.79 6.67 42.27
CA LEU A 6 -17.35 6.45 41.85
C LEU A 6 -16.84 6.48 40.36
N LYS A 7 -15.56 6.78 39.97
CA LYS A 7 -14.26 7.23 40.59
C LYS A 7 -13.19 7.65 39.51
N TYR A 8 -12.52 8.80 39.71
CA TYR A 8 -11.08 9.26 39.56
C TYR A 8 -10.03 8.60 38.60
N VAL A 9 -8.90 9.24 38.15
CA VAL A 9 -7.81 10.00 38.85
C VAL A 9 -6.99 10.94 37.92
N PHE A 10 -6.43 12.00 38.52
CA PHE A 10 -5.66 13.17 38.02
C PHE A 10 -4.26 13.19 38.68
N PHE A 11 -3.26 13.97 38.20
CA PHE A 11 -2.26 14.63 39.08
C PHE A 11 -1.51 15.80 38.42
N ILE A 12 -1.77 17.02 38.91
CA ILE A 12 -0.90 18.22 38.81
C ILE A 12 -0.74 18.73 40.25
N PHE A 13 0.50 18.90 40.71
CA PHE A 13 0.81 19.42 42.04
C PHE A 13 1.01 20.95 42.00
N VAL A 14 0.11 21.69 42.63
CA VAL A 14 0.37 23.05 43.16
C VAL A 14 -0.07 23.03 44.62
N LEU A 15 0.87 23.30 45.52
CA LEU A 15 0.70 23.37 46.97
C LEU A 15 -0.24 24.51 47.39
N LEU A 16 -1.16 24.22 48.31
CA LEU A 16 -1.76 25.20 49.21
C LEU A 16 -1.76 24.66 50.64
N PHE A 17 -1.30 25.51 51.56
CA PHE A 17 -1.15 25.30 53.01
C PHE A 17 -2.50 25.28 53.75
N ALA A 18 -2.70 24.34 54.69
CA ALA A 18 -3.44 24.57 55.93
C ALA A 18 -3.29 23.43 56.97
N LEU A 19 -2.57 23.75 58.06
CA LEU A 19 -2.80 23.40 59.47
C LEU A 19 -3.28 21.99 59.87
N THR A 20 -2.37 21.22 60.49
CA THR A 20 -2.55 20.70 61.88
C THR A 20 -1.19 20.55 62.55
N LYS A 21 -1.06 21.08 63.78
CA LYS A 21 0.14 20.96 64.62
C LYS A 21 0.18 19.57 65.29
N ASN A 22 1.33 18.90 65.27
CA ASN A 22 1.97 18.42 66.49
C ASN A 22 3.44 17.98 66.28
N THR A 23 4.27 18.54 67.16
CA THR A 23 5.61 18.14 67.63
C THR A 23 6.77 17.99 66.65
N LEU A 24 7.72 18.93 66.83
CA LEU A 24 9.05 19.04 66.26
C LEU A 24 9.94 17.82 66.55
N TYR A 25 10.56 17.28 65.51
CA TYR A 25 11.99 16.97 65.52
C TYR A 25 12.65 17.80 64.40
N ALA A 26 13.83 18.32 64.73
CA ALA A 26 14.56 19.39 64.07
C ALA A 26 14.63 19.34 62.53
N GLN A 27 13.93 20.26 61.86
CA GLN A 27 14.45 20.84 60.61
C GLN A 27 15.15 22.14 60.98
N GLN A 28 16.48 22.18 60.83
CA GLN A 28 17.15 23.44 60.56
C GLN A 28 16.41 24.09 59.38
N LYS A 29 15.67 25.17 59.66
CA LYS A 29 15.21 26.08 58.61
C LYS A 29 16.45 26.71 58.02
N ASN A 30 17.07 26.06 57.04
CA ASN A 30 17.96 26.74 56.11
C ASN A 30 17.11 27.83 55.46
N LYS A 31 17.27 29.07 55.93
CA LYS A 31 16.63 30.24 55.34
C LYS A 31 17.13 30.27 53.90
N VAL A 32 16.22 30.01 52.94
CA VAL A 32 16.56 29.98 51.52
C VAL A 32 17.31 31.27 51.20
N ASN A 33 18.55 31.13 50.72
CA ASN A 33 19.33 32.26 50.25
C ASN A 33 18.82 32.63 48.85
N PRO A 34 18.10 33.73 48.66
CA PRO A 34 17.52 34.06 47.36
C PRO A 34 18.58 34.34 46.29
N ASN A 35 19.83 34.62 46.68
CA ASN A 35 20.94 34.99 45.81
C ASN A 35 22.22 34.23 46.18
N GLY A 36 22.16 32.90 46.16
CA GLY A 36 23.32 32.05 46.43
C GLY A 36 22.99 30.57 46.44
N TYR A 37 23.95 29.78 46.91
CA TYR A 37 23.82 28.32 46.96
C TYR A 37 22.80 27.87 48.02
N ASN A 38 21.95 26.92 47.66
CA ASN A 38 20.95 26.33 48.54
C ASN A 38 20.98 24.81 48.44
N THR A 39 20.67 24.15 49.55
CA THR A 39 20.48 22.71 49.66
C THR A 39 19.12 22.44 50.28
N PHE A 40 18.32 21.63 49.62
CA PHE A 40 17.00 21.17 50.04
C PHE A 40 17.07 19.70 50.42
N TYR A 41 16.21 19.27 51.33
CA TYR A 41 16.24 17.91 51.91
C TYR A 41 14.88 17.23 51.79
N TYR A 42 14.90 15.90 51.67
CA TYR A 42 13.75 15.02 51.85
C TYR A 42 13.35 14.93 53.33
N SER A 43 12.18 14.34 53.60
CA SER A 43 11.70 14.10 54.97
C SER A 43 12.62 13.16 55.77
N ASN A 44 13.34 12.27 55.08
CA ASN A 44 14.32 11.36 55.67
C ASN A 44 15.68 12.03 55.99
N GLY A 45 15.85 13.32 55.67
CA GLY A 45 17.07 14.09 55.91
C GLY A 45 18.12 14.02 54.80
N ASN A 46 17.94 13.20 53.77
CA ASN A 46 18.83 13.17 52.60
C ASN A 46 18.60 14.40 51.71
N ILE A 47 19.63 14.82 50.97
CA ILE A 47 19.52 15.95 50.03
C ILE A 47 18.50 15.59 48.95
N SER A 48 17.57 16.50 48.64
CA SER A 48 16.61 16.36 47.54
C SER A 48 17.04 17.14 46.30
N SER A 49 17.62 18.33 46.50
CA SER A 49 18.19 19.14 45.42
C SER A 49 19.13 20.20 45.96
N GLU A 50 20.03 20.69 45.11
CA GLU A 50 20.91 21.79 45.44
C GLU A 50 21.33 22.57 44.19
N GLY A 51 21.78 23.80 44.41
CA GLY A 51 22.29 24.67 43.35
C GLY A 51 22.18 26.15 43.71
N ASN A 52 22.57 27.01 42.79
CA ASN A 52 22.50 28.46 43.00
C ASN A 52 21.09 29.00 42.73
N MET A 53 20.72 30.05 43.46
CA MET A 53 19.51 30.82 43.22
C MET A 53 19.84 32.27 42.88
N LYS A 54 18.99 32.87 42.05
CA LYS A 54 18.96 34.31 41.75
C LYS A 54 17.53 34.82 41.90
N ASN A 55 17.31 35.79 42.77
CA ASN A 55 15.99 36.32 43.15
C ASN A 55 14.99 35.22 43.57
N GLY A 56 15.46 34.22 44.32
CA GLY A 56 14.65 33.11 44.83
C GLY A 56 14.28 32.05 43.79
N LYS A 57 14.81 32.13 42.57
CA LYS A 57 14.62 31.13 41.51
C LYS A 57 15.94 30.40 41.22
N PRO A 58 15.89 29.10 40.86
CA PRO A 58 17.09 28.34 40.45
C PRO A 58 17.84 29.01 39.29
N GLU A 59 19.16 29.09 39.36
CA GLU A 59 20.03 29.70 38.35
C GLU A 59 21.40 28.98 38.31
N GLY A 60 21.96 28.79 37.12
CA GLY A 60 23.22 28.07 36.94
C GLY A 60 23.08 26.56 37.15
N TYR A 61 24.17 25.91 37.55
CA TYR A 61 24.22 24.47 37.70
C TYR A 61 23.38 23.99 38.88
N TRP A 62 22.61 22.92 38.66
CA TRP A 62 21.64 22.41 39.61
C TRP A 62 21.58 20.89 39.60
N LYS A 63 21.49 20.31 40.80
CA LYS A 63 21.39 18.87 41.01
C LYS A 63 20.10 18.51 41.73
N THR A 64 19.54 17.37 41.39
CA THR A 64 18.49 16.70 42.16
C THR A 64 18.94 15.29 42.50
N TYR A 65 18.40 14.73 43.57
CA TYR A 65 18.82 13.46 44.15
C TYR A 65 17.62 12.54 44.35
N PHE A 66 17.82 11.24 44.34
CA PHE A 66 16.87 10.25 44.82
C PHE A 66 16.81 10.24 46.35
N GLU A 67 15.78 9.64 46.94
CA GLU A 67 15.68 9.53 48.40
C GLU A 67 16.82 8.73 49.02
N SER A 68 17.49 7.87 48.25
CA SER A 68 18.71 7.15 48.67
C SER A 68 19.95 8.05 48.77
N GLY A 69 19.89 9.27 48.23
CA GLY A 69 21.01 10.20 48.14
C GLY A 69 21.86 10.07 46.88
N THR A 70 21.52 9.19 45.93
CA THR A 70 22.18 9.17 44.61
C THR A 70 21.67 10.30 43.72
N ILE A 71 22.52 10.84 42.83
CA ILE A 71 22.10 11.90 41.90
C ILE A 71 21.00 11.35 40.99
N LYS A 72 19.95 12.14 40.80
CA LYS A 72 18.80 11.87 39.93
C LYS A 72 18.87 12.64 38.63
N THR A 73 19.17 13.95 38.70
CA THR A 73 19.38 14.78 37.51
C THR A 73 20.40 15.86 37.78
N GLU A 74 21.12 16.31 36.76
CA GLU A 74 21.91 17.54 36.83
C GLU A 74 21.97 18.27 35.49
N GLY A 75 22.16 19.59 35.55
CA GLY A 75 22.24 20.44 34.37
C GLY A 75 22.24 21.92 34.71
N ASN A 76 22.34 22.77 33.69
CA ASN A 76 22.35 24.22 33.85
C ASN A 76 20.96 24.83 33.71
N ARG A 77 20.76 25.97 34.40
CA ARG A 77 19.64 26.87 34.20
C ARG A 77 20.11 28.26 33.85
N GLU A 78 19.47 28.86 32.86
CA GLU A 78 19.65 30.27 32.52
C GLU A 78 18.31 30.97 32.59
N ASN A 79 18.24 32.08 33.35
CA ASN A 79 16.99 32.74 33.66
C ASN A 79 15.94 31.73 34.12
N PHE A 80 16.24 30.91 35.13
CA PHE A 80 15.36 29.87 35.70
C PHE A 80 14.82 28.77 34.75
N LEU A 81 15.20 28.77 33.47
CA LEU A 81 14.82 27.77 32.48
C LEU A 81 15.96 26.75 32.30
N LEU A 82 15.64 25.49 31.97
CA LEU A 82 16.61 24.47 31.57
C LEU A 82 17.35 24.96 30.31
N GLU A 83 18.68 24.90 30.36
CA GLU A 83 19.58 25.29 29.27
C GLU A 83 20.74 24.30 29.19
N GLY A 84 21.15 23.94 27.97
CA GLY A 84 22.22 22.99 27.69
C GLY A 84 21.86 21.54 28.02
N THR A 85 22.88 20.70 28.17
CA THR A 85 22.72 19.27 28.45
C THR A 85 22.24 19.04 29.88
N TRP A 86 21.15 18.29 29.99
CA TRP A 86 20.61 17.76 31.23
C TRP A 86 20.82 16.25 31.27
N ILE A 87 21.50 15.77 32.31
CA ILE A 87 21.81 14.35 32.53
C ILE A 87 20.83 13.78 33.55
N PHE A 88 20.26 12.63 33.23
CA PHE A 88 19.32 11.90 34.07
C PHE A 88 19.95 10.56 34.43
N TYR A 89 19.91 10.24 35.72
CA TYR A 89 20.52 9.04 36.28
C TYR A 89 19.45 8.10 36.80
N ARG A 90 19.76 6.81 36.79
CA ARG A 90 19.01 5.74 37.47
C ARG A 90 19.48 5.63 38.92
N GLU A 91 18.68 4.99 39.77
CA GLU A 91 18.99 4.80 41.20
C GLU A 91 20.35 4.11 41.44
N ASN A 92 20.71 3.18 40.55
CA ASN A 92 21.99 2.45 40.55
C ASN A 92 23.18 3.30 40.04
N LYS A 93 23.01 4.61 39.89
CA LYS A 93 24.00 5.61 39.44
C LYS A 93 24.39 5.52 37.95
N THR A 94 23.73 4.68 37.15
CA THR A 94 23.97 4.63 35.71
C THR A 94 23.19 5.74 34.99
N ILE A 95 23.72 6.26 33.88
CA ILE A 95 23.05 7.28 33.07
C ILE A 95 21.84 6.64 32.38
N GLU A 96 20.67 7.27 32.51
CA GLU A 96 19.43 6.89 31.82
C GLU A 96 19.34 7.59 30.46
N LYS A 97 19.56 8.90 30.46
CA LYS A 97 19.44 9.76 29.27
C LYS A 97 20.12 11.10 29.46
N GLU A 98 20.51 11.69 28.34
CA GLU A 98 20.99 13.06 28.22
C GLU A 98 20.07 13.82 27.27
N ILE A 99 19.57 14.98 27.68
CA ILE A 99 18.64 15.79 26.89
C ILE A 99 19.18 17.20 26.82
N ASN A 100 19.34 17.73 25.61
CA ASN A 100 19.67 19.14 25.40
C ASN A 100 18.39 19.99 25.47
N TYR A 101 18.48 21.08 26.24
CA TYR A 101 17.40 22.06 26.38
C TYR A 101 17.87 23.44 25.94
N LYS A 102 16.95 24.20 25.35
CA LYS A 102 17.09 25.63 25.09
C LYS A 102 15.82 26.31 25.57
N LYS A 103 15.92 27.17 26.58
CA LYS A 103 14.77 27.87 27.20
C LYS A 103 13.62 26.91 27.54
N ASN A 104 13.90 25.87 28.33
CA ASN A 104 12.96 24.80 28.75
C ASN A 104 12.48 23.84 27.66
N LYS A 105 12.78 24.06 26.38
CA LYS A 105 12.36 23.17 25.29
C LYS A 105 13.48 22.25 24.88
N LYS A 106 13.18 20.99 24.54
CA LYS A 106 14.16 20.08 23.96
C LYS A 106 14.63 20.63 22.61
N GLU A 107 15.94 20.63 22.44
CA GLU A 107 16.63 21.16 21.26
C GLU A 107 17.84 20.26 20.99
N GLU A 108 18.16 20.04 19.72
CA GLU A 108 19.27 19.17 19.28
C GLU A 108 19.15 17.70 19.74
N TRP A 109 20.29 17.01 19.86
CA TRP A 109 20.34 15.58 20.17
C TRP A 109 20.02 15.30 21.64
N SER A 110 19.15 14.30 21.83
CA SER A 110 18.96 13.59 23.09
C SER A 110 19.45 12.14 22.95
N PHE A 111 20.12 11.63 23.98
CA PHE A 111 20.74 10.31 24.02
C PHE A 111 20.08 9.47 25.12
N TYR A 112 19.86 8.19 24.86
CA TYR A 112 19.19 7.27 25.77
C TYR A 112 20.02 6.00 25.93
N TYR A 113 20.14 5.55 27.16
CA TYR A 113 21.02 4.46 27.55
C TYR A 113 20.26 3.34 28.27
N ASN A 114 20.70 2.10 28.07
CA ASN A 114 20.21 0.96 28.83
C ASN A 114 20.78 0.93 30.26
N ASP A 115 20.38 -0.05 31.07
CA ASP A 115 20.81 -0.15 32.47
C ASP A 115 22.32 -0.31 32.65
N SER A 116 23.03 -0.78 31.61
CA SER A 116 24.50 -0.91 31.57
C SER A 116 25.19 0.34 30.98
N THR A 117 24.52 1.49 30.90
CA THR A 117 25.03 2.75 30.30
C THR A 117 25.36 2.70 28.82
N LYS A 118 24.90 1.68 28.09
CA LYS A 118 25.15 1.59 26.65
C LYS A 118 24.10 2.38 25.86
N LEU A 119 24.55 3.16 24.88
CA LEU A 119 23.68 3.95 24.01
C LEU A 119 22.77 3.02 23.18
N ILE A 120 21.46 3.17 23.35
CA ILE A 120 20.45 2.37 22.64
C ILE A 120 19.64 3.20 21.64
N LYS A 121 19.56 4.51 21.85
CA LYS A 121 18.78 5.41 21.00
C LYS A 121 19.30 6.83 21.09
N LYS A 122 19.26 7.56 19.97
CA LYS A 122 19.35 9.03 19.96
C LYS A 122 18.27 9.65 19.08
N GLU A 123 17.81 10.82 19.47
CA GLU A 123 16.68 11.53 18.85
C GLU A 123 17.05 13.00 18.69
N PHE A 124 16.79 13.58 17.52
CA PHE A 124 16.99 15.01 17.30
C PHE A 124 15.69 15.79 17.51
N TYR A 125 15.73 16.83 18.33
CA TYR A 125 14.60 17.69 18.67
C TYR A 125 14.80 19.12 18.18
N LYS A 126 13.69 19.78 17.86
CA LYS A 126 13.62 21.23 17.64
C LYS A 126 12.33 21.74 18.26
N ASN A 127 12.43 22.62 19.25
CA ASN A 127 11.28 23.12 20.03
C ASN A 127 10.35 22.01 20.53
N ASP A 128 10.88 21.03 21.28
CA ASP A 128 10.17 19.86 21.84
C ASP A 128 9.68 18.80 20.84
N LEU A 129 9.70 19.09 19.54
CA LEU A 129 9.26 18.16 18.50
C LEU A 129 10.45 17.42 17.89
N LYS A 130 10.30 16.13 17.58
CA LYS A 130 11.30 15.39 16.81
C LYS A 130 11.41 16.00 15.40
N ASP A 131 12.60 16.41 14.97
CA ASP A 131 12.74 17.18 13.71
C ASP A 131 14.07 16.87 13.01
N SER A 132 14.23 15.62 12.56
CA SER A 132 15.27 15.13 11.65
C SER A 132 15.21 13.60 11.64
N VAL A 133 15.88 12.93 12.58
CA VAL A 133 15.95 11.47 12.62
C VAL A 133 16.05 10.93 14.05
N THR A 134 15.40 9.79 14.28
CA THR A 134 15.65 8.90 15.41
C THR A 134 16.57 7.78 14.95
N ILE A 135 17.64 7.51 15.70
CA ILE A 135 18.60 6.44 15.43
C ILE A 135 18.56 5.45 16.60
N LEU A 136 18.29 4.18 16.30
CA LEU A 136 18.28 3.06 17.24
C LEU A 136 19.54 2.21 17.04
N TYR A 137 20.11 1.71 18.12
CA TYR A 137 21.36 0.95 18.12
C TYR A 137 21.13 -0.50 18.58
N TYR A 138 21.96 -1.41 18.09
CA TYR A 138 21.98 -2.80 18.55
C TYR A 138 22.45 -2.89 20.01
N GLU A 139 21.64 -3.49 20.88
CA GLU A 139 21.93 -3.56 22.32
C GLU A 139 23.08 -4.52 22.66
N ASN A 140 23.24 -5.63 21.93
CA ASN A 140 24.15 -6.71 22.29
C ASN A 140 25.57 -6.61 21.70
N GLN A 141 25.92 -5.52 21.02
CA GLN A 141 27.23 -5.35 20.37
C GLN A 141 28.23 -4.58 21.24
N LYS A 142 29.54 -4.75 21.06
CA LYS A 142 30.52 -3.93 21.80
C LYS A 142 30.61 -2.50 21.26
N ASP A 143 30.23 -2.30 20.01
CA ASP A 143 30.23 -1.03 19.28
C ASP A 143 28.79 -0.50 19.06
N ASN A 144 28.69 0.81 18.80
CA ASN A 144 27.41 1.51 18.57
C ASN A 144 26.92 1.32 17.12
N ARG A 145 26.57 0.07 16.78
CA ARG A 145 26.00 -0.31 15.48
C ARG A 145 24.55 0.14 15.36
N ILE A 146 24.22 0.82 14.27
CA ILE A 146 22.85 1.29 14.02
C ILE A 146 22.00 0.08 13.63
N TYR A 147 20.85 -0.06 14.28
CA TYR A 147 19.84 -1.04 13.95
C TYR A 147 18.75 -0.44 13.04
N LYS A 148 18.30 0.79 13.33
CA LYS A 148 17.18 1.41 12.62
C LYS A 148 17.23 2.94 12.64
N THR A 149 16.81 3.56 11.54
CA THR A 149 16.61 5.01 11.43
C THR A 149 15.16 5.33 11.08
N ILE A 150 14.60 6.36 11.71
CA ILE A 150 13.22 6.81 11.50
C ILE A 150 13.23 8.33 11.29
N PRO A 151 12.84 8.85 10.11
CA PRO A 151 12.86 10.27 9.82
C PRO A 151 11.63 10.97 10.42
N PHE A 152 11.82 12.21 10.87
CA PHE A 152 10.77 13.05 11.45
C PHE A 152 10.84 14.47 10.91
N ILE A 153 9.69 15.06 10.62
CA ILE A 153 9.52 16.49 10.35
C ILE A 153 8.46 17.01 11.32
N LYS A 154 8.83 17.97 12.19
CA LYS A 154 7.92 18.59 13.18
C LYS A 154 7.09 17.58 13.99
N GLY A 155 7.73 16.50 14.44
CA GLY A 155 7.14 15.46 15.29
C GLY A 155 6.41 14.35 14.55
N ILE A 156 6.29 14.43 13.22
CA ILE A 156 5.58 13.46 12.39
C ILE A 156 6.60 12.65 11.58
N GLU A 157 6.42 11.33 11.51
CA GLU A 157 7.26 10.47 10.67
C GLU A 157 6.99 10.78 9.18
N GLU A 158 8.01 11.22 8.47
CA GLU A 158 7.92 11.67 7.07
C GLU A 158 9.27 11.45 6.37
N GLY A 159 9.29 10.74 5.25
CA GLY A 159 10.49 10.42 4.47
C GLY A 159 10.90 8.94 4.53
N SER A 160 12.17 8.66 4.24
CA SER A 160 12.71 7.29 4.19
C SER A 160 13.49 6.94 5.46
N GLY A 161 13.09 5.86 6.14
CA GLY A 161 13.84 5.21 7.20
C GLY A 161 14.43 3.88 6.74
N PHE A 162 15.39 3.36 7.51
CA PHE A 162 16.16 2.19 7.12
C PHE A 162 16.37 1.25 8.31
N GLU A 163 16.38 -0.05 8.06
CA GLU A 163 16.90 -1.05 8.99
C GLU A 163 18.22 -1.58 8.47
N TYR A 164 19.14 -1.84 9.39
CA TYR A 164 20.51 -2.21 9.08
C TYR A 164 20.81 -3.57 9.67
N SER A 165 21.55 -4.41 8.95
CA SER A 165 22.14 -5.64 9.46
C SER A 165 23.29 -5.36 10.42
N LEU A 166 23.79 -6.41 11.10
CA LEU A 166 24.96 -6.31 11.97
C LEU A 166 26.23 -5.86 11.23
N ASP A 167 26.38 -6.10 9.93
CA ASP A 167 27.47 -5.58 9.10
C ASP A 167 27.18 -4.18 8.51
N GLN A 168 26.19 -3.47 9.07
CA GLN A 168 25.80 -2.10 8.70
C GLN A 168 25.28 -1.92 7.27
N LYS A 169 24.83 -2.98 6.61
CA LYS A 169 24.12 -2.89 5.31
C LYS A 169 22.65 -2.61 5.53
N ILE A 170 22.05 -1.79 4.68
CA ILE A 170 20.60 -1.57 4.71
C ILE A 170 19.91 -2.85 4.24
N ILE A 171 19.01 -3.40 5.06
CA ILE A 171 18.26 -4.64 4.79
C ILE A 171 16.74 -4.45 4.70
N THR A 172 16.26 -3.27 5.09
CA THR A 172 14.87 -2.87 4.93
C THR A 172 14.82 -1.36 4.65
N ILE A 173 14.01 -0.94 3.68
CA ILE A 173 13.66 0.46 3.42
C ILE A 173 12.21 0.66 3.84
N ILE A 174 11.93 1.66 4.68
CA ILE A 174 10.59 1.98 5.16
C ILE A 174 10.26 3.41 4.75
N ARG A 175 9.15 3.62 4.04
CA ARG A 175 8.68 4.97 3.66
C ARG A 175 7.56 5.40 4.58
N TYR A 176 7.72 6.57 5.19
CA TYR A 176 6.75 7.19 6.07
C TYR A 176 6.11 8.39 5.39
N LYS A 177 4.80 8.55 5.57
CA LYS A 177 4.06 9.73 5.13
C LYS A 177 2.99 10.06 6.15
N LYS A 178 3.02 11.27 6.70
CA LYS A 178 2.09 11.76 7.73
C LYS A 178 1.94 10.82 8.94
N GLY A 179 3.03 10.18 9.38
CA GLY A 179 3.02 9.28 10.53
C GLY A 179 2.57 7.84 10.24
N ALA A 180 2.28 7.51 8.98
CA ALA A 180 1.93 6.15 8.57
C ALA A 180 3.04 5.53 7.71
N ILE A 181 3.22 4.21 7.84
CA ILE A 181 4.08 3.42 6.93
C ILE A 181 3.36 3.30 5.58
N LEU A 182 3.92 3.93 4.56
CA LEU A 182 3.43 3.87 3.17
C LEU A 182 3.87 2.57 2.49
N SER A 183 5.10 2.13 2.74
CA SER A 183 5.66 0.91 2.15
C SER A 183 6.86 0.41 2.94
N GLU A 184 7.05 -0.90 2.94
CA GLU A 184 8.24 -1.59 3.44
C GLU A 184 8.83 -2.45 2.32
N GLU A 185 10.12 -2.29 2.04
CA GLU A 185 10.85 -3.08 1.05
C GLU A 185 12.01 -3.83 1.74
N LYS A 186 11.98 -5.15 1.73
CA LYS A 186 13.03 -6.02 2.28
C LYS A 186 14.08 -6.25 1.19
N ILE A 187 15.34 -5.95 1.49
CA ILE A 187 16.45 -6.01 0.53
C ILE A 187 17.70 -6.64 1.15
N ASN A 188 18.68 -7.01 0.33
CA ASN A 188 20.01 -7.45 0.77
C ASN A 188 19.98 -8.62 1.78
N ARG A 189 19.10 -9.61 1.56
CA ARG A 189 18.94 -10.76 2.45
C ARG A 189 19.56 -12.02 1.88
N TYR A 190 20.14 -12.81 2.77
CA TYR A 190 20.64 -14.14 2.49
C TYR A 190 19.61 -15.18 2.92
N ASP A 191 19.58 -16.32 2.24
CA ASP A 191 18.83 -17.48 2.69
C ASP A 191 19.56 -18.25 3.82
N LYS A 192 18.97 -19.38 4.24
CA LYS A 192 19.52 -20.27 5.27
C LYS A 192 20.90 -20.87 4.92
N ASN A 193 21.24 -20.91 3.63
CA ASN A 193 22.51 -21.44 3.13
C ASN A 193 23.55 -20.33 2.93
N GLY A 194 23.18 -19.06 3.19
CA GLY A 194 24.06 -17.91 3.01
C GLY A 194 24.12 -17.40 1.58
N LEU A 195 23.21 -17.82 0.69
CA LEU A 195 23.15 -17.36 -0.69
C LEU A 195 22.28 -16.11 -0.81
N LYS A 196 22.68 -15.16 -1.66
CA LYS A 196 21.89 -13.95 -1.96
C LYS A 196 20.58 -14.34 -2.63
N GLN A 197 19.50 -13.76 -2.14
CA GLN A 197 18.17 -13.90 -2.74
C GLN A 197 17.52 -12.54 -2.98
N ASP A 198 16.66 -12.52 -3.98
CA ASP A 198 15.76 -11.43 -4.35
C ASP A 198 16.46 -10.09 -4.59
N VAL A 199 15.88 -8.95 -4.18
CA VAL A 199 16.37 -7.61 -4.51
C VAL A 199 17.54 -7.20 -3.63
N TRP A 200 18.60 -6.74 -4.27
CA TRP A 200 19.82 -6.21 -3.67
C TRP A 200 20.02 -4.77 -4.11
N LYS A 201 20.28 -3.88 -3.15
CA LYS A 201 20.50 -2.46 -3.39
C LYS A 201 21.70 -1.94 -2.62
N GLU A 202 22.53 -1.16 -3.30
CA GLU A 202 23.57 -0.34 -2.67
C GLU A 202 23.21 1.14 -2.77
N PHE A 203 23.68 1.91 -1.81
CA PHE A 203 23.41 3.35 -1.73
C PHE A 203 24.73 4.12 -1.67
N TYR A 204 24.72 5.33 -2.21
CA TYR A 204 25.77 6.31 -1.99
C TYR A 204 25.70 6.87 -0.56
N GLU A 205 26.77 7.55 -0.13
CA GLU A 205 26.85 8.22 1.18
C GLU A 205 25.74 9.26 1.40
N ASN A 206 25.22 9.85 0.31
CA ASN A 206 24.09 10.79 0.36
C ASN A 206 22.72 10.10 0.46
N GLY A 207 22.67 8.77 0.50
CA GLY A 207 21.44 7.97 0.59
C GLY A 207 20.76 7.67 -0.75
N ASN A 208 21.27 8.18 -1.87
CA ASN A 208 20.71 7.87 -3.19
C ASN A 208 21.07 6.45 -3.62
N LEU A 209 20.17 5.80 -4.36
CA LEU A 209 20.40 4.47 -4.92
C LEU A 209 21.62 4.51 -5.83
N LYS A 210 22.54 3.57 -5.63
CA LYS A 210 23.77 3.42 -6.42
C LYS A 210 23.62 2.24 -7.38
N THR A 211 23.22 1.08 -6.87
CA THR A 211 22.93 -0.10 -7.67
C THR A 211 21.65 -0.79 -7.21
N GLU A 212 20.95 -1.43 -8.14
CA GLU A 212 19.83 -2.32 -7.88
C GLU A 212 19.98 -3.57 -8.75
N ALA A 213 19.86 -4.74 -8.14
CA ALA A 213 19.96 -6.02 -8.84
C ALA A 213 19.05 -7.05 -8.19
N ARG A 214 18.75 -8.14 -8.89
CA ARG A 214 18.02 -9.28 -8.32
C ARG A 214 18.85 -10.54 -8.42
N TYR A 215 18.81 -11.35 -7.36
CA TYR A 215 19.57 -12.58 -7.23
C TYR A 215 18.65 -13.78 -7.00
N ILE A 216 19.02 -14.92 -7.58
CA ILE A 216 18.47 -16.23 -7.28
C ILE A 216 19.67 -17.15 -7.04
N ASP A 217 19.80 -17.68 -5.83
CA ASP A 217 20.93 -18.55 -5.42
C ASP A 217 22.31 -17.96 -5.82
N ASP A 218 22.59 -16.72 -5.40
CA ASP A 218 23.81 -15.95 -5.73
C ASP A 218 24.00 -15.53 -7.21
N LYS A 219 23.13 -15.97 -8.12
CA LYS A 219 23.20 -15.60 -9.54
C LYS A 219 22.33 -14.39 -9.85
N LEU A 220 22.87 -13.44 -10.61
CA LEU A 220 22.10 -12.29 -11.10
C LEU A 220 20.98 -12.77 -12.03
N SER A 221 19.74 -12.36 -11.76
CA SER A 221 18.57 -12.73 -12.55
C SER A 221 17.56 -11.58 -12.54
N GLY A 222 17.45 -10.89 -13.69
CA GLY A 222 16.72 -9.64 -13.87
C GLY A 222 17.65 -8.47 -14.23
N TYR A 223 17.13 -7.25 -14.17
CA TYR A 223 17.92 -6.06 -14.47
C TYR A 223 18.91 -5.73 -13.36
N TYR A 224 20.19 -5.64 -13.72
CA TYR A 224 21.19 -4.89 -12.97
C TYR A 224 21.11 -3.43 -13.41
N LYS A 225 20.89 -2.52 -12.48
CA LYS A 225 20.80 -1.07 -12.71
C LYS A 225 21.86 -0.35 -11.90
N GLU A 226 22.47 0.65 -12.51
CA GLU A 226 23.43 1.56 -11.88
C GLU A 226 22.99 3.00 -12.09
N TYR A 227 23.16 3.83 -11.06
CA TYR A 227 22.67 5.20 -11.03
C TYR A 227 23.80 6.16 -10.67
N THR A 228 23.70 7.42 -11.11
CA THR A 228 24.60 8.49 -10.68
C THR A 228 24.31 8.92 -9.24
N LYS A 229 25.23 9.69 -8.62
CA LYS A 229 25.02 10.30 -7.30
C LYS A 229 23.79 11.23 -7.24
N ASP A 230 23.38 11.83 -8.36
CA ASP A 230 22.15 12.65 -8.50
C ASP A 230 20.89 11.83 -8.85
N GLY A 231 20.99 10.50 -8.96
CA GLY A 231 19.85 9.59 -9.10
C GLY A 231 19.42 9.29 -10.54
N LYS A 232 20.22 9.67 -11.54
CA LYS A 232 19.95 9.35 -12.95
C LYS A 232 20.43 7.94 -13.28
N LEU A 233 19.68 7.19 -14.08
CA LEU A 233 20.09 5.86 -14.53
C LEU A 233 21.31 5.99 -15.46
N LEU A 234 22.44 5.38 -15.07
CA LEU A 234 23.67 5.29 -15.87
C LEU A 234 23.65 4.11 -16.82
N LYS A 235 23.20 2.96 -16.31
CA LYS A 235 23.31 1.68 -16.97
C LYS A 235 22.20 0.77 -16.49
N ALA A 236 21.59 0.04 -17.40
CA ALA A 236 20.77 -1.12 -17.07
C ALA A 236 21.13 -2.27 -18.00
N VAL A 237 21.41 -3.43 -17.44
CA VAL A 237 21.78 -4.65 -18.15
C VAL A 237 20.91 -5.79 -17.66
N LEU A 238 20.27 -6.52 -18.57
CA LEU A 238 19.51 -7.70 -18.21
C LEU A 238 20.46 -8.87 -17.95
N TYR A 239 20.27 -9.56 -16.84
CA TYR A 239 20.94 -10.82 -16.53
C TYR A 239 19.93 -11.96 -16.47
N ILE A 240 20.29 -13.13 -17.00
CA ILE A 240 19.54 -14.38 -16.81
C ILE A 240 20.54 -15.43 -16.33
N ASP A 241 20.30 -16.00 -15.16
CA ASP A 241 21.17 -17.01 -14.50
C ASP A 241 22.66 -16.62 -14.41
N GLY A 242 22.94 -15.33 -14.24
CA GLY A 242 24.28 -14.76 -14.13
C GLY A 242 24.91 -14.34 -15.46
N GLU A 243 24.28 -14.61 -16.60
CA GLU A 243 24.76 -14.24 -17.92
C GLU A 243 24.11 -12.95 -18.43
N ILE A 244 24.87 -12.11 -19.13
CA ILE A 244 24.38 -10.86 -19.72
C ILE A 244 23.49 -11.19 -20.92
N HIS A 245 22.29 -10.63 -20.93
CA HIS A 245 21.39 -10.61 -22.06
C HIS A 245 21.29 -9.17 -22.61
N GLU A 246 21.53 -9.01 -23.91
CA GLU A 246 21.41 -7.69 -24.56
C GLU A 246 19.96 -7.19 -24.50
N ASP A 247 19.76 -5.99 -23.95
CA ASP A 247 18.49 -5.26 -23.99
C ASP A 247 18.62 -4.09 -24.96
N GLU A 248 17.96 -4.19 -26.12
CA GLU A 248 18.06 -3.23 -27.22
C GLU A 248 17.44 -1.86 -26.92
N ARG A 249 16.79 -1.66 -25.77
CA ARG A 249 15.99 -0.46 -25.45
C ARG A 249 16.76 0.75 -24.91
N LEU A 250 18.08 0.67 -24.76
CA LEU A 250 18.92 1.73 -24.15
C LEU A 250 19.94 2.35 -25.12
N GLN A 251 19.73 2.23 -26.43
CA GLN A 251 20.65 2.75 -27.45
C GLN A 251 20.52 4.27 -27.62
N THR A 252 21.65 4.99 -27.76
CA THR A 252 21.67 6.38 -28.25
C THR A 252 21.12 6.43 -29.67
N LEU A 253 20.09 7.25 -29.92
CA LEU A 253 19.43 7.37 -31.23
C LEU A 253 20.04 8.50 -32.07
N ASP A 254 20.31 8.22 -33.34
CA ASP A 254 20.86 9.13 -34.35
C ASP A 254 19.75 9.67 -35.27
N LEU A 255 19.49 10.98 -35.28
CA LEU A 255 18.44 11.60 -36.10
C LEU A 255 19.00 11.97 -37.49
N ARG A 256 18.41 11.40 -38.55
CA ARG A 256 18.79 11.67 -39.94
C ARG A 256 17.65 12.29 -40.74
N GLN A 257 18.02 13.08 -41.74
CA GLN A 257 17.10 13.72 -42.68
C GLN A 257 17.60 13.50 -44.11
N GLU A 258 16.69 13.11 -45.01
CA GLU A 258 16.93 13.09 -46.46
C GLU A 258 16.07 14.16 -47.11
N PHE A 259 16.56 14.81 -48.16
CA PHE A 259 15.91 15.93 -48.83
C PHE A 259 15.66 15.61 -50.31
N TYR A 260 14.64 16.23 -50.89
CA TYR A 260 14.43 16.32 -52.33
C TYR A 260 15.44 17.29 -52.96
N GLU A 261 15.57 17.27 -54.30
CA GLU A 261 16.45 18.20 -55.03
C GLU A 261 16.10 19.68 -54.80
N ASN A 262 14.83 19.96 -54.49
CA ASN A 262 14.34 21.29 -54.15
C ASN A 262 14.69 21.72 -52.70
N GLY A 263 15.38 20.88 -51.93
CA GLY A 263 15.81 21.15 -50.55
C GLY A 263 14.74 20.91 -49.48
N LEU A 264 13.53 20.48 -49.83
CA LEU A 264 12.50 20.12 -48.86
C LEU A 264 12.76 18.72 -48.28
N PRO A 265 12.48 18.48 -46.99
CA PRO A 265 12.69 17.17 -46.38
C PRO A 265 11.81 16.14 -47.09
N LYS A 266 12.40 15.01 -47.44
CA LYS A 266 11.75 13.82 -47.99
C LYS A 266 11.42 12.83 -46.88
N VAL A 267 12.37 12.58 -45.98
CA VAL A 267 12.18 11.74 -44.80
C VAL A 267 13.00 12.25 -43.63
N ILE A 268 12.41 12.19 -42.43
CA ILE A 268 13.07 12.49 -41.16
C ILE A 268 12.87 11.30 -40.24
N GLY A 269 13.93 10.73 -39.67
CA GLY A 269 13.80 9.57 -38.79
C GLY A 269 15.04 9.25 -37.97
N THR A 270 14.85 8.44 -36.94
CA THR A 270 15.91 8.05 -36.00
C THR A 270 16.46 6.66 -36.28
N TYR A 271 17.75 6.48 -36.06
CA TYR A 271 18.47 5.23 -36.27
C TYR A 271 19.13 4.80 -34.96
N ASN A 272 19.22 3.50 -34.75
CA ASN A 272 19.87 2.91 -33.59
C ASN A 272 21.41 2.83 -33.81
N VAL A 273 22.19 2.34 -32.83
CA VAL A 273 23.66 2.32 -32.96
C VAL A 273 24.17 1.36 -34.05
N ARG A 274 23.33 0.41 -34.47
CA ARG A 274 23.59 -0.52 -35.58
C ARG A 274 23.23 0.09 -36.95
N GLY A 275 22.72 1.33 -36.99
CA GLY A 275 22.28 1.99 -38.21
C GLY A 275 20.91 1.50 -38.72
N GLU A 276 20.12 0.86 -37.86
CA GLU A 276 18.78 0.36 -38.17
C GLU A 276 17.73 1.41 -37.84
N LYS A 277 16.65 1.48 -38.62
CA LYS A 277 15.53 2.40 -38.37
C LYS A 277 14.90 2.08 -37.02
N HIS A 278 14.81 3.06 -36.13
CA HIS A 278 14.25 2.89 -34.80
C HIS A 278 13.60 4.19 -34.33
N GLY A 279 12.32 4.16 -33.95
CA GLY A 279 11.54 5.34 -33.59
C GLY A 279 10.65 5.86 -34.73
N LYS A 280 10.29 7.15 -34.67
CA LYS A 280 9.34 7.77 -35.61
C LYS A 280 10.05 8.19 -36.90
N PHE A 281 9.50 7.80 -38.05
CA PHE A 281 9.89 8.26 -39.39
C PHE A 281 8.74 9.03 -40.00
N LYS A 282 9.00 10.27 -40.43
CA LYS A 282 8.03 11.14 -41.12
C LYS A 282 8.40 11.22 -42.59
N TYR A 283 7.43 10.96 -43.47
CA TYR A 283 7.58 10.98 -44.92
C TYR A 283 6.78 12.14 -45.50
N PHE A 284 7.41 12.91 -46.38
CA PHE A 284 6.85 14.12 -46.96
C PHE A 284 6.87 14.00 -48.48
N ASN A 285 5.93 14.66 -49.16
CA ASN A 285 5.93 14.79 -50.61
C ASN A 285 6.83 15.93 -51.10
N GLU A 286 6.98 16.07 -52.42
CA GLU A 286 7.82 17.11 -53.05
C GLU A 286 7.38 18.55 -52.72
N ASN A 287 6.14 18.74 -52.26
CA ASN A 287 5.62 20.04 -51.81
C ASN A 287 5.84 20.28 -50.30
N GLY A 288 6.51 19.36 -49.61
CA GLY A 288 6.79 19.43 -48.17
C GLY A 288 5.60 19.06 -47.27
N GLN A 289 4.52 18.51 -47.83
CA GLN A 289 3.37 18.06 -47.04
C GLN A 289 3.63 16.67 -46.49
N LEU A 290 3.29 16.45 -45.22
CA LEU A 290 3.43 15.14 -44.58
C LEU A 290 2.42 14.14 -45.16
N GLU A 291 2.92 13.03 -45.69
CA GLU A 291 2.09 11.96 -46.25
C GLU A 291 1.75 10.89 -45.22
N GLU A 292 2.76 10.47 -44.44
CA GLU A 292 2.66 9.35 -43.50
C GLU A 292 3.75 9.42 -42.43
N GLN A 293 3.44 8.90 -41.24
CA GLN A 293 4.42 8.55 -40.22
C GLN A 293 4.49 7.03 -40.06
N ILE A 294 5.69 6.48 -40.06
CA ILE A 294 5.96 5.06 -39.76
C ILE A 294 6.79 4.97 -38.47
N ILE A 295 6.40 4.12 -37.54
CA ILE A 295 7.15 3.83 -36.32
C ILE A 295 7.92 2.52 -36.55
N TYR A 296 9.23 2.57 -36.38
CA TYR A 296 10.10 1.41 -36.49
C TYR A 296 10.64 0.97 -35.13
N ASN A 297 10.91 -0.32 -34.99
CA ASN A 297 11.71 -0.90 -33.94
C ASN A 297 12.75 -1.83 -34.61
N ASN A 298 14.00 -1.37 -34.72
CA ASN A 298 15.11 -2.12 -35.36
C ASN A 298 14.73 -2.65 -36.76
N ASN A 299 14.42 -1.72 -37.68
CA ASN A 299 13.91 -1.95 -39.05
C ASN A 299 12.51 -2.60 -39.16
N VAL A 300 11.94 -3.10 -38.07
CA VAL A 300 10.57 -3.66 -38.09
C VAL A 300 9.54 -2.55 -37.95
N ILE A 301 8.54 -2.52 -38.84
CA ILE A 301 7.43 -1.57 -38.74
C ILE A 301 6.53 -1.98 -37.59
N VAL A 302 6.27 -1.05 -36.66
CA VAL A 302 5.38 -1.24 -35.50
C VAL A 302 4.03 -0.57 -35.73
N ALA A 303 4.02 0.59 -36.40
CA ALA A 303 2.79 1.27 -36.75
C ALA A 303 3.00 2.20 -37.94
N LYS A 304 1.94 2.50 -38.68
CA LYS A 304 1.95 3.55 -39.70
C LYS A 304 0.59 4.24 -39.81
N GLY A 305 0.60 5.50 -40.22
CA GLY A 305 -0.60 6.30 -40.49
C GLY A 305 -0.31 7.79 -40.55
N LYS A 306 -1.35 8.61 -40.71
CA LYS A 306 -1.20 10.08 -40.82
C LYS A 306 -1.16 10.75 -39.45
N ILE A 307 -0.50 11.90 -39.35
CA ILE A 307 -0.57 12.78 -38.17
C ILE A 307 -0.89 14.21 -38.61
N ASP A 308 -1.35 15.03 -37.67
CA ASP A 308 -1.44 16.49 -37.86
C ASP A 308 -0.17 17.23 -37.41
N GLU A 309 -0.21 18.56 -37.46
CA GLU A 309 0.89 19.46 -37.07
C GLU A 309 1.28 19.33 -35.59
N GLU A 310 0.36 18.89 -34.72
CA GLU A 310 0.59 18.63 -33.30
C GLU A 310 1.10 17.20 -33.02
N GLU A 311 1.46 16.45 -34.06
CA GLU A 311 1.83 15.03 -34.03
C GLU A 311 0.72 14.08 -33.54
N ARG A 312 -0.54 14.51 -33.54
CA ARG A 312 -1.67 13.65 -33.15
C ARG A 312 -2.05 12.77 -34.32
N LYS A 313 -2.41 11.51 -34.04
CA LYS A 313 -2.83 10.54 -35.06
C LYS A 313 -4.10 11.02 -35.77
N GLN A 314 -4.12 10.91 -37.10
CA GLN A 314 -5.23 11.26 -37.97
C GLN A 314 -5.48 10.14 -38.99
N GLY A 315 -6.73 10.00 -39.43
CA GLY A 315 -7.10 9.06 -40.48
C GLY A 315 -6.82 7.61 -40.10
N TYR A 316 -6.64 6.76 -41.11
CA TYR A 316 -6.40 5.34 -40.90
C TYR A 316 -4.99 5.06 -40.38
N TRP A 317 -4.92 4.20 -39.38
CA TRP A 317 -3.69 3.69 -38.80
C TRP A 317 -3.70 2.17 -38.81
N GLU A 318 -2.51 1.61 -39.02
CA GLU A 318 -2.24 0.19 -38.89
C GLU A 318 -1.11 0.01 -37.87
N GLU A 319 -1.27 -0.96 -36.96
CA GLU A 319 -0.26 -1.39 -36.00
C GLU A 319 0.08 -2.84 -36.29
N PHE A 320 1.34 -3.24 -36.10
CA PHE A 320 1.87 -4.52 -36.55
C PHE A 320 2.56 -5.28 -35.42
N TYR A 321 2.54 -6.61 -35.54
CA TYR A 321 3.38 -7.52 -34.77
C TYR A 321 4.83 -7.52 -35.31
N PRO A 322 5.80 -8.03 -34.53
CA PRO A 322 7.19 -8.11 -34.98
C PRO A 322 7.42 -8.89 -36.28
N ASN A 323 6.53 -9.83 -36.62
CA ASN A 323 6.57 -10.60 -37.87
C ASN A 323 5.95 -9.84 -39.07
N GLY A 324 5.47 -8.62 -38.88
CA GLY A 324 4.79 -7.81 -39.90
C GLY A 324 3.31 -8.10 -40.07
N ALA A 325 2.72 -9.05 -39.33
CA ALA A 325 1.26 -9.25 -39.34
C ALA A 325 0.54 -8.03 -38.73
N ILE A 326 -0.61 -7.66 -39.28
CA ILE A 326 -1.43 -6.58 -38.72
C ILE A 326 -1.92 -7.01 -37.34
N LYS A 327 -1.70 -6.16 -36.35
CA LYS A 327 -2.15 -6.30 -34.96
C LYS A 327 -3.45 -5.55 -34.71
N SER A 328 -3.55 -4.33 -35.22
CA SER A 328 -4.80 -3.57 -35.20
C SER A 328 -4.84 -2.54 -36.29
N LYS A 329 -6.05 -2.15 -36.69
CA LYS A 329 -6.26 -1.04 -37.62
C LYS A 329 -7.59 -0.34 -37.35
N GLY A 330 -7.61 0.95 -37.65
CA GLY A 330 -8.80 1.77 -37.51
C GLY A 330 -8.48 3.25 -37.69
N LYS A 331 -9.50 4.09 -37.49
CA LYS A 331 -9.38 5.52 -37.72
C LYS A 331 -9.08 6.28 -36.43
N TYR A 332 -8.24 7.29 -36.55
CA TYR A 332 -8.01 8.31 -35.52
C TYR A 332 -8.54 9.67 -35.97
N ILE A 333 -8.98 10.45 -35.00
CA ILE A 333 -9.20 11.89 -35.11
C ILE A 333 -8.61 12.57 -33.87
N ASP A 334 -7.74 13.55 -34.06
CA ASP A 334 -7.07 14.29 -32.98
C ASP A 334 -6.39 13.39 -31.93
N GLY A 335 -5.83 12.26 -32.37
CA GLY A 335 -5.17 11.29 -31.51
C GLY A 335 -6.10 10.28 -30.81
N GLU A 336 -7.42 10.41 -30.97
CA GLU A 336 -8.40 9.50 -30.39
C GLU A 336 -8.96 8.52 -31.42
N LYS A 337 -9.21 7.28 -31.00
CA LYS A 337 -9.84 6.26 -31.85
C LYS A 337 -11.27 6.66 -32.18
N ILE A 338 -11.69 6.48 -33.43
CA ILE A 338 -13.05 6.72 -33.89
C ILE A 338 -13.45 5.70 -34.95
N GLU A 339 -14.75 5.57 -35.18
CA GLU A 339 -15.34 4.64 -36.15
C GLU A 339 -14.91 3.19 -35.84
N ASN A 340 -14.92 2.33 -36.85
CA ASN A 340 -14.68 0.90 -36.68
C ASN A 340 -13.19 0.62 -36.47
N TRP A 341 -12.92 -0.26 -35.51
CA TRP A 341 -11.60 -0.73 -35.15
C TRP A 341 -11.59 -2.25 -35.18
N GLU A 342 -10.55 -2.81 -35.80
CA GLU A 342 -10.31 -4.24 -35.87
C GLU A 342 -8.96 -4.54 -35.22
N PHE A 343 -8.93 -5.64 -34.47
CA PHE A 343 -7.74 -6.18 -33.83
C PHE A 343 -7.61 -7.64 -34.22
N PHE A 344 -6.38 -8.12 -34.32
CA PHE A 344 -6.07 -9.42 -34.90
C PHE A 344 -5.07 -10.15 -34.04
N PHE A 345 -5.21 -11.47 -33.96
CA PHE A 345 -4.19 -12.37 -33.44
C PHE A 345 -2.95 -12.38 -34.33
N LEU A 346 -1.84 -12.94 -33.83
CA LEU A 346 -0.61 -13.11 -34.60
C LEU A 346 -0.81 -13.94 -35.88
N SER A 347 -1.78 -14.85 -35.87
CA SER A 347 -2.20 -15.65 -37.03
C SER A 347 -2.92 -14.84 -38.12
N GLY A 348 -3.27 -13.58 -37.86
CA GLY A 348 -4.02 -12.70 -38.76
C GLY A 348 -5.54 -12.88 -38.68
N LYS A 349 -6.03 -13.80 -37.85
CA LYS A 349 -7.46 -13.93 -37.55
C LYS A 349 -7.93 -12.81 -36.64
N LYS A 350 -9.20 -12.42 -36.77
CA LYS A 350 -9.81 -11.35 -35.97
C LYS A 350 -9.83 -11.77 -34.49
N GLU A 351 -9.34 -10.89 -33.62
CA GLU A 351 -9.36 -11.05 -32.16
C GLU A 351 -10.54 -10.30 -31.56
N GLN A 352 -10.74 -9.06 -31.99
CA GLN A 352 -11.87 -8.26 -31.56
C GLN A 352 -12.17 -7.15 -32.56
N GLU A 353 -13.40 -6.66 -32.54
CA GLU A 353 -13.82 -5.49 -33.29
C GLU A 353 -14.92 -4.73 -32.59
N GLY A 354 -15.05 -3.45 -32.94
CA GLY A 354 -16.13 -2.60 -32.49
C GLY A 354 -15.94 -1.16 -32.93
N THR A 355 -16.84 -0.30 -32.48
CA THR A 355 -16.83 1.11 -32.86
C THR A 355 -16.40 1.99 -31.69
N TYR A 356 -15.60 3.02 -31.99
CA TYR A 356 -15.33 4.12 -31.08
C TYR A 356 -16.07 5.39 -31.52
N VAL A 357 -16.52 6.18 -30.56
CA VAL A 357 -17.07 7.53 -30.75
C VAL A 357 -16.12 8.59 -30.18
N LYS A 358 -16.41 9.87 -30.44
CA LYS A 358 -15.65 11.02 -29.93
C LYS A 358 -15.33 10.89 -28.44
N GLY A 359 -14.09 11.18 -28.05
CA GLY A 359 -13.54 10.91 -26.73
C GLY A 359 -12.83 9.55 -26.62
N GLY A 360 -12.61 8.85 -27.73
CA GLY A 360 -12.01 7.51 -27.77
C GLY A 360 -12.82 6.44 -27.03
N LYS A 361 -14.15 6.61 -26.93
CA LYS A 361 -15.02 5.75 -26.11
C LYS A 361 -15.70 4.66 -26.94
N GLN A 362 -15.77 3.44 -26.41
CA GLN A 362 -16.45 2.32 -27.06
C GLN A 362 -17.95 2.61 -27.24
N ASN A 363 -18.54 2.17 -28.33
CA ASN A 363 -19.95 2.37 -28.61
C ASN A 363 -20.51 1.29 -29.53
N GLY A 364 -21.76 0.88 -29.30
CA GLY A 364 -22.41 -0.23 -29.97
C GLY A 364 -21.80 -1.58 -29.57
N THR A 365 -22.07 -2.58 -30.39
CA THR A 365 -21.61 -3.94 -30.17
C THR A 365 -20.10 -4.06 -30.36
N TRP A 366 -19.43 -4.54 -29.34
CA TRP A 366 -18.07 -5.06 -29.41
C TRP A 366 -18.12 -6.58 -29.44
N THR A 367 -17.35 -7.19 -30.34
CA THR A 367 -17.27 -8.64 -30.50
C THR A 367 -15.83 -9.09 -30.33
N TRP A 368 -15.62 -10.13 -29.54
CA TRP A 368 -14.36 -10.83 -29.37
C TRP A 368 -14.47 -12.24 -29.89
N TYR A 369 -13.36 -12.75 -30.41
CA TYR A 369 -13.28 -14.03 -31.06
C TYR A 369 -12.20 -14.88 -30.39
N TYR A 370 -12.38 -16.20 -30.42
CA TYR A 370 -11.31 -17.14 -30.22
C TYR A 370 -10.37 -17.14 -31.44
N GLU A 371 -9.12 -17.55 -31.26
CA GLU A 371 -8.18 -17.71 -32.38
C GLU A 371 -8.63 -18.80 -33.37
N THR A 372 -9.52 -19.69 -32.97
CA THR A 372 -10.17 -20.65 -33.86
C THR A 372 -11.15 -19.95 -34.83
N GLY A 373 -11.80 -18.85 -34.40
CA GLY A 373 -12.65 -17.96 -35.20
C GLY A 373 -14.08 -17.82 -34.67
N GLU A 374 -14.47 -18.65 -33.72
CA GLU A 374 -15.77 -18.60 -33.04
C GLU A 374 -15.86 -17.38 -32.13
N ILE A 375 -17.08 -16.93 -31.84
CA ILE A 375 -17.31 -15.77 -30.99
C ILE A 375 -17.05 -16.17 -29.53
N LEU A 376 -16.07 -15.52 -28.92
CA LEU A 376 -15.80 -15.59 -27.49
C LEU A 376 -16.84 -14.75 -26.73
N ARG A 377 -17.02 -13.48 -27.13
CA ARG A 377 -17.82 -12.52 -26.35
C ARG A 377 -18.50 -11.49 -27.24
N LYS A 378 -19.68 -11.04 -26.85
CA LYS A 378 -20.31 -9.82 -27.34
C LYS A 378 -20.76 -8.95 -26.19
N GLU A 379 -20.58 -7.65 -26.33
CA GLU A 379 -20.90 -6.67 -25.30
C GLU A 379 -21.34 -5.37 -25.94
N GLU A 380 -22.40 -4.77 -25.42
CA GLU A 380 -22.91 -3.48 -25.89
C GLU A 380 -22.37 -2.33 -25.03
N PHE A 381 -21.89 -1.28 -25.70
CA PHE A 381 -21.42 -0.06 -25.05
C PHE A 381 -22.21 1.16 -25.50
N ARG A 382 -22.42 2.10 -24.59
CA ARG A 382 -22.87 3.46 -24.91
C ARG A 382 -21.87 4.46 -24.35
N LYS A 383 -21.11 5.09 -25.25
CA LYS A 383 -20.09 6.11 -24.90
C LYS A 383 -19.14 5.65 -23.77
N GLY A 384 -18.66 4.41 -23.87
CA GLY A 384 -17.66 3.82 -22.98
C GLY A 384 -18.20 3.19 -21.70
N LEU A 385 -19.52 3.17 -21.50
CA LEU A 385 -20.18 2.44 -20.43
C LEU A 385 -20.89 1.22 -21.01
N GLU A 386 -20.89 0.10 -20.28
CA GLU A 386 -21.63 -1.11 -20.63
C GLU A 386 -23.13 -0.78 -20.57
N ASP A 387 -23.84 -0.96 -21.69
CA ASP A 387 -25.25 -0.54 -21.83
C ASP A 387 -25.92 -1.39 -22.91
N GLY A 388 -26.49 -2.51 -22.49
CA GLY A 388 -27.14 -3.52 -23.33
C GLY A 388 -26.69 -4.94 -23.00
N ILE A 389 -26.81 -5.83 -23.99
CA ILE A 389 -26.58 -7.27 -23.81
C ILE A 389 -25.08 -7.58 -23.69
N PHE A 390 -24.77 -8.44 -22.73
CA PHE A 390 -23.48 -9.09 -22.56
C PHE A 390 -23.67 -10.60 -22.72
N ILE A 391 -22.81 -11.24 -23.52
CA ILE A 391 -22.81 -12.69 -23.70
C ILE A 391 -21.39 -13.19 -23.97
N GLU A 392 -21.00 -14.26 -23.30
CA GLU A 392 -19.72 -14.96 -23.48
C GLU A 392 -19.98 -16.45 -23.70
N HIS A 393 -19.20 -17.07 -24.56
CA HIS A 393 -19.34 -18.48 -24.96
C HIS A 393 -18.02 -19.22 -24.77
N PHE A 394 -18.10 -20.52 -24.53
CA PHE A 394 -17.01 -21.47 -24.69
C PHE A 394 -16.65 -21.65 -26.19
N PRO A 395 -15.50 -22.26 -26.52
CA PRO A 395 -15.13 -22.51 -27.92
C PRO A 395 -16.12 -23.40 -28.69
N ASP A 396 -16.90 -24.23 -28.00
CA ASP A 396 -17.96 -25.07 -28.59
C ASP A 396 -19.29 -24.31 -28.82
N GLY A 397 -19.34 -23.01 -28.49
CA GLY A 397 -20.51 -22.14 -28.63
C GLY A 397 -21.46 -22.17 -27.43
N LYS A 398 -21.18 -22.95 -26.38
CA LYS A 398 -22.01 -22.97 -25.17
C LYS A 398 -21.85 -21.68 -24.37
N VAL A 399 -22.94 -21.08 -23.92
CA VAL A 399 -22.90 -19.85 -23.12
C VAL A 399 -22.21 -20.09 -21.77
N ILE A 400 -21.18 -19.29 -21.48
CA ILE A 400 -20.50 -19.20 -20.17
C ILE A 400 -21.25 -18.20 -19.31
N THR A 401 -21.61 -17.05 -19.86
CA THR A 401 -22.26 -16.00 -19.10
C THR A 401 -23.10 -15.14 -20.02
N GLN A 402 -24.24 -14.70 -19.54
CA GLN A 402 -25.10 -13.77 -20.26
C GLN A 402 -25.89 -12.91 -19.29
N GLY A 403 -26.18 -11.68 -19.71
CA GLY A 403 -27.04 -10.78 -18.99
C GLY A 403 -27.10 -9.41 -19.67
N GLU A 404 -27.66 -8.44 -18.96
CA GLU A 404 -27.80 -7.08 -19.46
C GLU A 404 -27.13 -6.10 -18.49
N PHE A 405 -26.48 -5.10 -19.06
CA PHE A 405 -26.00 -3.92 -18.34
C PHE A 405 -26.89 -2.73 -18.66
N LEU A 406 -27.19 -1.93 -17.65
CA LEU A 406 -27.81 -0.62 -17.79
C LEU A 406 -26.92 0.40 -17.09
N GLU A 407 -26.36 1.35 -17.85
CA GLU A 407 -25.45 2.38 -17.36
C GLU A 407 -24.27 1.85 -16.53
N GLY A 408 -23.66 0.74 -16.97
CA GLY A 408 -22.52 0.10 -16.30
C GLY A 408 -22.88 -0.76 -15.09
N LYS A 409 -24.17 -1.05 -14.87
CA LYS A 409 -24.64 -1.90 -13.78
C LYS A 409 -25.42 -3.09 -14.31
N LYS A 410 -25.19 -4.27 -13.73
CA LYS A 410 -25.96 -5.47 -14.05
C LYS A 410 -27.45 -5.25 -13.76
N GLU A 411 -28.29 -5.57 -14.72
CA GLU A 411 -29.74 -5.44 -14.65
C GLU A 411 -30.40 -6.70 -15.23
N GLY A 412 -31.58 -7.06 -14.73
CA GLY A 412 -32.37 -8.18 -15.25
C GLY A 412 -31.72 -9.54 -15.00
N PHE A 413 -32.06 -10.52 -15.83
CA PHE A 413 -31.62 -11.90 -15.67
C PHE A 413 -30.15 -12.06 -16.03
N TRP A 414 -29.41 -12.75 -15.17
CA TRP A 414 -28.03 -13.12 -15.37
C TRP A 414 -27.84 -14.61 -15.19
N PHE A 415 -26.94 -15.15 -15.99
CA PHE A 415 -26.56 -16.55 -16.02
C PHE A 415 -25.05 -16.65 -16.06
N TYR A 416 -24.51 -17.61 -15.32
CA TYR A 416 -23.09 -17.91 -15.25
C TYR A 416 -22.90 -19.43 -15.22
N GLU A 417 -21.93 -19.94 -15.95
CA GLU A 417 -21.55 -21.34 -15.98
C GLU A 417 -20.03 -21.46 -16.14
N LEU A 418 -19.35 -21.91 -15.09
CA LEU A 418 -17.91 -22.10 -15.08
C LEU A 418 -17.56 -23.41 -14.37
N ASN A 419 -16.77 -24.25 -15.02
CA ASN A 419 -16.36 -25.56 -14.52
C ASN A 419 -17.58 -26.44 -14.14
N ASP A 420 -17.69 -26.83 -12.88
CA ASP A 420 -18.76 -27.64 -12.32
C ASP A 420 -19.89 -26.83 -11.67
N HIS A 421 -19.87 -25.50 -11.78
CA HIS A 421 -20.84 -24.58 -11.16
C HIS A 421 -21.61 -23.77 -12.20
N ARG A 422 -22.93 -23.70 -12.03
CA ARG A 422 -23.83 -22.82 -12.79
C ARG A 422 -24.71 -22.04 -11.83
N GLU A 423 -24.83 -20.73 -12.04
CA GLU A 423 -25.76 -19.90 -11.29
C GLU A 423 -26.58 -18.98 -12.18
N GLU A 424 -27.82 -18.74 -11.77
CA GLU A 424 -28.73 -17.85 -12.46
C GLU A 424 -29.62 -17.09 -11.46
N GLY A 425 -30.01 -15.87 -11.84
CA GLY A 425 -30.89 -15.02 -11.06
C GLY A 425 -30.92 -13.59 -11.59
N ASN A 426 -31.67 -12.71 -10.94
CA ASN A 426 -31.78 -11.33 -11.41
C ASN A 426 -30.84 -10.38 -10.65
N TYR A 427 -30.39 -9.35 -11.35
CA TYR A 427 -29.77 -8.16 -10.77
C TYR A 427 -30.69 -6.96 -10.92
N LYS A 428 -30.58 -6.03 -9.96
CA LYS A 428 -31.17 -4.71 -10.02
C LYS A 428 -30.14 -3.71 -9.53
N ASN A 429 -29.82 -2.71 -10.35
CA ASN A 429 -28.78 -1.71 -10.05
C ASN A 429 -27.42 -2.33 -9.64
N GLY A 430 -27.04 -3.47 -10.23
CA GLY A 430 -25.79 -4.15 -9.93
C GLY A 430 -25.80 -5.05 -8.69
N LEU A 431 -26.93 -5.16 -7.98
CA LEU A 431 -27.08 -6.00 -6.79
C LEU A 431 -28.00 -7.20 -7.07
N LYS A 432 -27.71 -8.38 -6.48
CA LYS A 432 -28.58 -9.56 -6.61
C LYS A 432 -29.98 -9.22 -6.09
N ASP A 433 -31.00 -9.50 -6.88
CA ASP A 433 -32.41 -9.20 -6.57
C ASP A 433 -33.31 -10.37 -6.99
N GLY A 434 -34.29 -10.71 -6.16
CA GLY A 434 -35.20 -11.83 -6.40
C GLY A 434 -34.54 -13.20 -6.26
N SER A 435 -35.11 -14.21 -6.92
CA SER A 435 -34.69 -15.60 -6.77
C SER A 435 -33.42 -15.91 -7.55
N TRP A 436 -32.51 -16.63 -6.88
CA TRP A 436 -31.24 -17.12 -7.39
C TRP A 436 -31.16 -18.62 -7.20
N LYS A 437 -30.58 -19.31 -8.18
CA LYS A 437 -30.42 -20.77 -8.19
C LYS A 437 -29.01 -21.16 -8.59
N TYR A 438 -28.43 -22.11 -7.86
CA TYR A 438 -27.13 -22.69 -8.19
C TYR A 438 -27.27 -24.17 -8.50
N PHE A 439 -26.53 -24.64 -9.50
CA PHE A 439 -26.56 -26.00 -9.99
C PHE A 439 -25.14 -26.54 -10.10
N ASN A 440 -24.99 -27.83 -9.81
CA ASN A 440 -23.79 -28.56 -10.16
C ASN A 440 -23.90 -29.01 -11.62
N VAL A 441 -23.00 -28.54 -12.49
CA VAL A 441 -23.06 -28.76 -13.95
C VAL A 441 -22.90 -30.24 -14.31
N LEU A 442 -22.04 -30.97 -13.60
CA LEU A 442 -21.76 -32.39 -13.89
C LEU A 442 -22.97 -33.30 -13.65
N THR A 443 -23.78 -32.96 -12.65
CA THR A 443 -24.98 -33.74 -12.28
C THR A 443 -26.28 -33.10 -12.77
N ASN A 444 -26.23 -31.85 -13.22
CA ASN A 444 -27.36 -30.98 -13.52
C ASN A 444 -28.39 -30.90 -12.37
N LYS A 445 -27.93 -30.99 -11.13
CA LYS A 445 -28.78 -30.92 -9.93
C LYS A 445 -28.69 -29.56 -9.27
N LEU A 446 -29.85 -29.08 -8.80
CA LEU A 446 -29.95 -27.87 -7.97
C LEU A 446 -29.21 -28.12 -6.65
N VAL A 447 -28.32 -27.21 -6.29
CA VAL A 447 -27.53 -27.23 -5.04
C VAL A 447 -28.07 -26.19 -4.07
N PHE A 448 -28.64 -25.11 -4.60
CA PHE A 448 -29.10 -23.97 -3.83
C PHE A 448 -30.23 -23.23 -4.54
N GLU A 449 -31.24 -22.80 -3.79
CA GLU A 449 -32.12 -21.71 -4.20
C GLU A 449 -32.34 -20.73 -3.03
N GLY A 450 -32.28 -19.44 -3.32
CA GLY A 450 -32.44 -18.38 -2.32
C GLY A 450 -33.04 -17.12 -2.94
N THR A 451 -33.54 -16.22 -2.11
CA THR A 451 -34.05 -14.92 -2.56
C THR A 451 -33.18 -13.80 -2.02
N PHE A 452 -32.91 -12.80 -2.85
CA PHE A 452 -32.09 -11.65 -2.50
C PHE A 452 -32.91 -10.37 -2.63
N PHE A 453 -32.60 -9.37 -1.80
CA PHE A 453 -33.15 -8.03 -1.89
C PHE A 453 -32.02 -7.03 -1.61
N GLU A 454 -31.79 -6.10 -2.54
CA GLU A 454 -30.66 -5.17 -2.49
C GLU A 454 -29.30 -5.85 -2.22
N GLY A 455 -29.10 -7.03 -2.80
CA GLY A 455 -27.86 -7.81 -2.67
C GLY A 455 -27.72 -8.60 -1.37
N GLN A 456 -28.67 -8.53 -0.45
CA GLN A 456 -28.66 -9.27 0.81
C GLN A 456 -29.62 -10.46 0.77
N GLU A 457 -29.30 -11.53 1.50
CA GLU A 457 -30.17 -12.69 1.66
C GLU A 457 -31.49 -12.28 2.33
N ASN A 458 -32.61 -12.64 1.71
CA ASN A 458 -33.94 -12.28 2.19
C ASN A 458 -34.97 -13.37 1.84
N SER A 459 -35.92 -13.65 2.74
CA SER A 459 -36.91 -14.73 2.56
C SER A 459 -36.28 -16.13 2.55
N LYS A 460 -36.91 -17.09 1.87
CA LYS A 460 -36.60 -18.53 1.96
C LYS A 460 -35.33 -18.91 1.21
N PHE A 461 -34.53 -19.74 1.86
CA PHE A 461 -33.31 -20.35 1.35
C PHE A 461 -33.40 -21.87 1.49
N LYS A 462 -32.92 -22.58 0.48
CA LYS A 462 -32.83 -24.04 0.48
C LYS A 462 -31.51 -24.48 -0.12
N PHE A 463 -30.94 -25.51 0.50
CA PHE A 463 -29.72 -26.17 0.10
C PHE A 463 -30.02 -27.65 -0.12
N TYR A 464 -29.35 -28.28 -1.08
CA TYR A 464 -29.63 -29.65 -1.50
C TYR A 464 -28.36 -30.49 -1.47
N TYR A 465 -28.52 -31.78 -1.15
CA TYR A 465 -27.46 -32.78 -1.27
C TYR A 465 -27.08 -33.04 -2.74
N PRO A 466 -25.92 -33.64 -3.03
CA PRO A 466 -25.59 -34.16 -4.37
C PRO A 466 -26.61 -35.19 -4.89
N SER A 467 -27.35 -35.85 -4.00
CA SER A 467 -28.47 -36.71 -4.36
C SER A 467 -29.67 -35.93 -4.93
N GLY A 468 -29.78 -34.63 -4.67
CA GLY A 468 -30.88 -33.74 -5.04
C GLY A 468 -31.96 -33.62 -3.95
N LYS A 469 -31.78 -34.30 -2.82
CA LYS A 469 -32.68 -34.20 -1.67
C LYS A 469 -32.38 -32.94 -0.86
N LEU A 470 -33.41 -32.38 -0.22
CA LEU A 470 -33.28 -31.20 0.61
C LEU A 470 -32.29 -31.48 1.76
N TYR A 471 -31.30 -30.62 1.91
CA TYR A 471 -30.29 -30.70 2.96
C TYR A 471 -30.62 -29.75 4.10
N GLU A 472 -30.90 -28.49 3.78
CA GLU A 472 -31.16 -27.44 4.77
C GLU A 472 -32.12 -26.42 4.18
N GLU A 473 -33.06 -25.92 4.98
CA GLU A 473 -33.91 -24.79 4.61
C GLU A 473 -34.13 -23.84 5.78
N GLY A 474 -34.38 -22.58 5.47
CA GLY A 474 -34.71 -21.57 6.46
C GLY A 474 -34.99 -20.22 5.83
N THR A 475 -35.11 -19.20 6.67
CA THR A 475 -35.39 -17.83 6.23
C THR A 475 -34.24 -16.91 6.61
N TYR A 476 -33.89 -16.01 5.71
CA TYR A 476 -33.06 -14.85 5.98
C TYR A 476 -33.92 -13.58 6.01
N ALA A 477 -33.53 -12.62 6.84
CA ALA A 477 -34.04 -11.25 6.80
C ALA A 477 -32.82 -10.31 6.77
N LEU A 478 -32.61 -9.62 5.65
CA LEU A 478 -31.52 -8.66 5.45
C LEU A 478 -30.13 -9.23 5.83
N GLY A 479 -29.78 -10.38 5.26
CA GLY A 479 -28.49 -11.05 5.45
C GLY A 479 -28.35 -11.81 6.77
N LYS A 480 -29.38 -11.87 7.61
CA LYS A 480 -29.35 -12.60 8.88
C LYS A 480 -30.34 -13.76 8.91
N ARG A 481 -29.92 -14.92 9.39
CA ARG A 481 -30.78 -16.08 9.66
C ARG A 481 -31.85 -15.68 10.67
N GLU A 482 -33.10 -15.96 10.33
CA GLU A 482 -34.28 -15.60 11.12
C GLU A 482 -35.27 -16.79 11.15
N GLY A 483 -35.84 -17.05 12.32
CA GLY A 483 -36.81 -18.11 12.54
C GLY A 483 -36.19 -19.51 12.47
N ILE A 484 -37.05 -20.49 12.17
CA ILE A 484 -36.69 -21.90 12.21
C ILE A 484 -35.95 -22.32 10.94
N TRP A 485 -34.74 -22.81 11.13
CA TRP A 485 -33.92 -23.51 10.16
C TRP A 485 -34.00 -25.02 10.40
N LYS A 486 -34.19 -25.80 9.34
CA LYS A 486 -34.31 -27.25 9.41
C LYS A 486 -33.21 -27.90 8.59
N ARG A 487 -32.55 -28.91 9.15
CA ARG A 487 -31.62 -29.77 8.42
C ARG A 487 -32.17 -31.18 8.34
N TYR A 488 -32.04 -31.78 7.17
CA TYR A 488 -32.61 -33.07 6.81
C TYR A 488 -31.50 -34.09 6.55
N ASN A 489 -31.79 -35.39 6.72
CA ASN A 489 -30.93 -36.47 6.25
C ASN A 489 -31.24 -36.81 4.78
N GLU A 490 -30.43 -37.69 4.16
CA GLU A 490 -30.70 -38.19 2.81
C GLU A 490 -31.98 -39.07 2.71
N MET A 491 -32.71 -39.35 3.79
CA MET A 491 -34.04 -39.97 3.73
C MET A 491 -35.17 -38.93 3.68
N GLY A 492 -34.86 -37.65 3.90
CA GLY A 492 -35.83 -36.55 3.96
C GLY A 492 -36.40 -36.30 5.37
N GLU A 493 -35.83 -36.92 6.39
CA GLU A 493 -36.24 -36.74 7.78
C GLU A 493 -35.49 -35.56 8.40
N VAL A 494 -36.18 -34.74 9.19
CA VAL A 494 -35.55 -33.63 9.94
C VAL A 494 -34.64 -34.24 11.01
N ILE A 495 -33.35 -33.95 10.93
CA ILE A 495 -32.37 -34.36 11.93
C ILE A 495 -32.33 -33.35 13.08
N ILE A 496 -32.40 -32.07 12.74
CA ILE A 496 -32.19 -30.97 13.69
C ILE A 496 -32.88 -29.70 13.21
N THR A 497 -33.37 -28.93 14.17
CA THR A 497 -33.98 -27.62 13.99
C THR A 497 -33.26 -26.56 14.83
N PHE A 498 -33.00 -25.40 14.22
CA PHE A 498 -32.37 -24.26 14.86
C PHE A 498 -33.33 -23.08 14.82
N ASP A 499 -33.52 -22.37 15.94
CA ASP A 499 -34.31 -21.14 16.01
C ASP A 499 -33.36 -19.95 16.11
N TYR A 500 -33.28 -19.15 15.05
CA TYR A 500 -32.42 -17.98 14.96
C TYR A 500 -33.20 -16.68 15.12
N ASN A 501 -32.60 -15.70 15.79
CA ASN A 501 -33.02 -14.29 15.73
C ASN A 501 -31.79 -13.45 15.42
N ASN A 502 -31.77 -12.79 14.27
CA ASN A 502 -30.66 -11.95 13.84
C ASN A 502 -29.30 -12.67 13.91
N ASN A 503 -29.19 -13.90 13.38
CA ASN A 503 -28.02 -14.80 13.46
C ASN A 503 -27.70 -15.40 14.85
N ASN A 504 -28.33 -14.94 15.94
CA ASN A 504 -28.11 -15.55 17.24
C ASN A 504 -28.95 -16.83 17.34
N GLU A 505 -28.30 -17.96 17.60
CA GLU A 505 -28.96 -19.23 17.86
C GLU A 505 -29.62 -19.19 19.24
N ILE A 506 -30.95 -19.23 19.29
CA ILE A 506 -31.71 -19.15 20.55
C ILE A 506 -32.11 -20.54 21.03
N LYS A 507 -32.44 -21.45 20.10
CA LYS A 507 -32.85 -22.83 20.43
C LYS A 507 -32.31 -23.84 19.44
N ILE A 508 -32.02 -25.04 19.95
CA ILE A 508 -31.81 -26.25 19.17
C ILE A 508 -32.89 -27.24 19.59
N ASP A 509 -33.68 -27.74 18.63
CA ASP A 509 -34.77 -28.71 18.87
C ASP A 509 -35.74 -28.31 20.00
N GLY A 510 -36.08 -27.02 20.04
CA GLY A 510 -37.00 -26.44 21.04
C GLY A 510 -36.38 -26.18 22.41
N SER A 511 -35.12 -26.55 22.65
CA SER A 511 -34.40 -26.32 23.90
C SER A 511 -33.61 -25.01 23.86
N THR A 512 -33.85 -24.10 24.80
CA THR A 512 -33.19 -22.79 24.90
C THR A 512 -31.70 -22.90 25.24
N LEU A 513 -30.84 -22.24 24.47
CA LEU A 513 -29.44 -21.99 24.83
C LEU A 513 -29.38 -20.86 25.88
N LYS A 514 -28.95 -21.18 27.10
CA LYS A 514 -28.61 -20.17 28.11
C LYS A 514 -27.20 -19.66 27.82
N PHE A 515 -27.08 -18.47 27.25
CA PHE A 515 -25.81 -17.75 27.20
C PHE A 515 -25.41 -17.32 28.63
N PRO A 516 -24.19 -17.61 29.11
CA PRO A 516 -23.67 -16.99 30.32
C PRO A 516 -23.51 -15.49 30.05
N ASN A 517 -24.12 -14.66 30.88
CA ASN A 517 -23.80 -13.24 30.93
C ASN A 517 -22.29 -13.11 31.24
N HIS A 518 -21.50 -12.62 30.29
CA HIS A 518 -20.20 -12.07 30.63
C HIS A 518 -20.43 -10.83 31.50
N ALA A 519 -20.21 -10.98 32.80
CA ALA A 519 -19.96 -9.86 33.68
C ALA A 519 -18.67 -9.15 33.21
N PRO A 520 -18.60 -7.81 33.25
CA PRO A 520 -17.37 -7.10 32.98
C PRO A 520 -16.40 -7.29 34.15
N GLU A 521 -15.16 -7.73 33.85
CA GLU A 521 -13.98 -7.54 34.69
C GLU A 521 -12.94 -6.69 33.93
#